data_AF-A0A958QYL3-F1
#
_entry.id   AF-A0A958QYL3-F1
#
_cell.length_a   1.000
_cell.length_b   1.000
_cell.length_c   1.000
_cell.angle_alpha   90.00
_cell.angle_beta   90.00
_cell.angle_gamma   90.00
#
_symmetry.space_group_name_H-M   'P 1'
#
loop_
_entity.id
_entity.type
_entity.pdbx_description
1 polymer ?
#
loop_
_entity_poly.entity_id
_entity_poly.type
_entity_poly.pdbx_seq_one_letter_code
_entity_poly.pdbx_strand_id
1 'polypeptide(L)'
;IGVLPPFGFNNTYAIGVPKALAIELNLKNVSDLVRYPDLKIGWGEEFRLRQDGWPGLRKRYGLPHKFVRGMDHDIAYRALQNGDIQVTDLYSTDAEIAYYNLAILNDNLNFFPSYEALFLYRLEQAEKSRKFLPALARLSGKISDSQMIEMNRQVKLVKRPTREVVAEFLEKTFGWKVKYRVVTRAERLWQRTKEHLLLVFFSLLFAIMAGVPLGIFAEKLPTVGRGILWTVGIIQTIPALALLVVLIRPLNLIGLSGIGDTPAFIALFLYSLLPIVRSTHTGFQQISFVLRETASVLGLSRWRRLCRIEIPLALPSIISGIKTAAVMNVGFATLGALVGAGGYGQPILTGIRLDNYSLILEGALPAAVFALIAQQFFDFIEGKIVSPGLRA
;
A
#
# COMPACT_ATOMS: atom_id res chain seq x y z
N ILE A 1 -22.97 -8.16 -16.72
CA ILE A 1 -22.88 -8.21 -15.24
C ILE A 1 -24.30 -8.10 -14.71
N GLY A 2 -24.69 -8.92 -13.73
CA GLY A 2 -25.99 -8.81 -13.06
C GLY A 2 -25.86 -8.07 -11.73
N VAL A 3 -26.97 -7.52 -11.24
CA VAL A 3 -27.05 -6.72 -10.01
C VAL A 3 -28.22 -7.23 -9.17
N LEU A 4 -28.00 -7.43 -7.87
CA LEU A 4 -29.07 -7.72 -6.91
C LEU A 4 -29.55 -6.46 -6.19
N PRO A 5 -30.76 -6.46 -5.61
CA PRO A 5 -31.23 -5.35 -4.81
C PRO A 5 -30.30 -5.04 -3.63
N PRO A 6 -30.28 -3.78 -3.16
CA PRO A 6 -29.43 -3.31 -2.07
C PRO A 6 -29.48 -4.14 -0.80
N PHE A 7 -28.41 -4.11 -0.01
CA PHE A 7 -28.38 -4.71 1.33
C PHE A 7 -29.35 -4.04 2.32
N GLY A 8 -29.73 -2.78 2.07
CA GLY A 8 -30.71 -2.04 2.88
C GLY A 8 -30.16 -0.85 3.68
N PHE A 9 -28.85 -0.57 3.57
CA PHE A 9 -28.23 0.59 4.22
C PHE A 9 -27.69 1.57 3.17
N ASN A 10 -27.66 2.85 3.55
CA ASN A 10 -27.16 3.95 2.74
C ASN A 10 -25.89 4.53 3.37
N ASN A 11 -24.76 4.38 2.68
CA ASN A 11 -23.48 4.95 3.09
C ASN A 11 -23.20 6.28 2.38
N THR A 12 -24.17 7.20 2.44
CA THR A 12 -24.07 8.47 1.74
C THR A 12 -23.05 9.40 2.38
N TYR A 13 -22.53 10.32 1.58
CA TYR A 13 -21.76 11.44 2.07
C TYR A 13 -22.66 12.36 2.88
N ALA A 14 -22.12 12.91 3.95
CA ALA A 14 -22.74 14.00 4.67
C ALA A 14 -21.67 14.97 5.18
N ILE A 15 -22.09 16.14 5.64
CA ILE A 15 -21.20 17.16 6.16
C ILE A 15 -21.27 17.16 7.68
N GLY A 16 -20.12 17.07 8.33
CA GLY A 16 -19.96 17.03 9.77
C GLY A 16 -19.34 18.26 10.35
N VAL A 17 -19.78 18.61 11.57
CA VAL A 17 -19.14 19.61 12.43
C VAL A 17 -19.09 19.09 13.88
N PRO A 18 -18.22 19.61 14.75
CA PRO A 18 -18.28 19.28 16.18
C PRO A 18 -19.65 19.69 16.75
N LYS A 19 -20.28 18.83 17.55
CA LYS A 19 -21.63 19.09 18.06
C LYS A 19 -21.70 20.36 18.92
N ALA A 20 -20.62 20.68 19.66
CA ALA A 20 -20.51 21.92 20.41
C ALA A 20 -20.61 23.15 19.49
N LEU A 21 -19.87 23.14 18.37
CA LEU A 21 -19.90 24.20 17.36
C LEU A 21 -21.28 24.29 16.67
N ALA A 22 -21.91 23.15 16.39
CA ALA A 22 -23.25 23.12 15.81
C ALA A 22 -24.27 23.84 16.69
N ILE A 23 -24.18 23.64 18.01
CA ILE A 23 -25.05 24.30 18.99
C ILE A 23 -24.71 25.78 19.10
N GLU A 24 -23.43 26.12 19.24
CA GLU A 24 -22.95 27.50 19.37
C GLU A 24 -23.36 28.39 18.19
N LEU A 25 -23.17 27.89 16.97
CA LEU A 25 -23.44 28.63 15.73
C LEU A 25 -24.84 28.36 15.14
N ASN A 26 -25.66 27.55 15.84
CA ASN A 26 -26.98 27.08 15.41
C ASN A 26 -26.96 26.52 13.98
N LEU A 27 -26.03 25.61 13.71
CA LEU A 27 -25.89 24.91 12.43
C LEU A 27 -26.76 23.66 12.42
N LYS A 28 -27.76 23.62 11.53
CA LYS A 28 -28.61 22.43 11.32
C LYS A 28 -28.55 21.91 9.90
N ASN A 29 -28.33 22.81 8.94
CA ASN A 29 -28.34 22.52 7.51
C ASN A 29 -26.98 22.87 6.88
N VAL A 30 -26.64 22.22 5.78
CA VAL A 30 -25.42 22.56 5.01
C VAL A 30 -25.46 24.01 4.53
N SER A 31 -26.65 24.53 4.17
CA SER A 31 -26.82 25.94 3.78
C SER A 31 -26.50 26.94 4.89
N ASP A 32 -26.51 26.53 6.17
CA ASP A 32 -26.18 27.42 7.28
C ASP A 32 -24.71 27.84 7.28
N LEU A 33 -23.84 27.03 6.70
CA LEU A 33 -22.40 27.30 6.59
C LEU A 33 -22.10 28.57 5.78
N VAL A 34 -23.02 29.02 4.92
CA VAL A 34 -22.86 30.28 4.16
C VAL A 34 -22.63 31.48 5.09
N ARG A 35 -23.20 31.45 6.31
CA ARG A 35 -23.10 32.55 7.29
C ARG A 35 -21.71 32.65 7.94
N TYR A 36 -20.85 31.64 7.80
CA TYR A 36 -19.60 31.55 8.54
C TYR A 36 -18.40 31.29 7.62
N PRO A 37 -18.03 32.25 6.74
CA PRO A 37 -17.00 32.06 5.71
C PRO A 37 -15.60 31.72 6.25
N ASP A 38 -15.34 32.03 7.52
CA ASP A 38 -14.05 31.86 8.19
C ASP A 38 -13.83 30.47 8.78
N LEU A 39 -14.85 29.60 8.79
CA LEU A 39 -14.69 28.22 9.24
C LEU A 39 -13.66 27.50 8.38
N LYS A 40 -12.70 26.82 9.03
CA LYS A 40 -11.68 26.05 8.33
C LYS A 40 -12.27 24.71 7.94
N ILE A 41 -12.16 24.40 6.66
CA ILE A 41 -12.72 23.18 6.10
C ILE A 41 -11.60 22.22 5.76
N GLY A 42 -11.72 20.98 6.23
CA GLY A 42 -10.87 19.87 5.83
C GLY A 42 -11.69 18.82 5.11
N TRP A 43 -11.47 18.64 3.81
CA TRP A 43 -12.13 17.58 3.04
C TRP A 43 -11.21 16.38 2.85
N GLY A 44 -11.79 15.20 2.71
CA GLY A 44 -11.19 14.07 2.04
C GLY A 44 -10.61 14.51 0.69
N GLU A 45 -9.37 14.12 0.36
CA GLU A 45 -8.72 14.59 -0.86
C GLU A 45 -9.52 14.25 -2.13
N GLU A 46 -10.17 13.09 -2.16
CA GLU A 46 -11.09 12.71 -3.23
C GLU A 46 -12.30 13.66 -3.29
N PHE A 47 -12.96 13.90 -2.16
CA PHE A 47 -14.12 14.79 -2.06
C PHE A 47 -13.78 16.22 -2.50
N ARG A 48 -12.59 16.71 -2.14
CA ARG A 48 -12.12 18.06 -2.48
C ARG A 48 -11.99 18.27 -3.99
N LEU A 49 -11.59 17.24 -4.73
CA LEU A 49 -11.22 17.33 -6.15
C LEU A 49 -12.36 16.93 -7.10
N ARG A 50 -13.25 16.05 -6.67
CA ARG A 50 -14.35 15.53 -7.48
C ARG A 50 -15.36 16.61 -7.87
N GLN A 51 -15.87 16.57 -9.10
CA GLN A 51 -16.89 17.51 -9.57
C GLN A 51 -18.21 17.38 -8.79
N ASP A 52 -18.57 16.16 -8.41
CA ASP A 52 -19.69 15.83 -7.52
C ASP A 52 -19.33 15.93 -6.03
N GLY A 53 -18.12 16.40 -5.71
CA GLY A 53 -17.66 16.70 -4.35
C GLY A 53 -17.72 18.20 -4.05
N TRP A 54 -16.65 18.75 -3.46
CA TRP A 54 -16.58 20.15 -3.03
C TRP A 54 -16.89 21.18 -4.12
N PRO A 55 -16.33 21.12 -5.35
CA PRO A 55 -16.73 22.00 -6.45
C PRO A 55 -18.25 22.08 -6.68
N GLY A 56 -18.91 20.92 -6.75
CA GLY A 56 -20.36 20.82 -6.93
C GLY A 56 -21.14 21.32 -5.72
N LEU A 57 -20.74 20.91 -4.51
CA LEU A 57 -21.36 21.31 -3.25
C LEU A 57 -21.30 22.82 -3.08
N ARG A 58 -20.12 23.40 -3.28
CA ARG A 58 -19.87 24.84 -3.20
C ARG A 58 -20.77 25.62 -4.16
N LYS A 59 -20.89 25.14 -5.41
CA LYS A 59 -21.76 25.76 -6.42
C LYS A 59 -23.23 25.65 -6.06
N ARG A 60 -23.68 24.48 -5.59
CA ARG A 60 -25.08 24.21 -5.24
C ARG A 60 -25.54 25.04 -4.03
N TYR A 61 -24.68 25.16 -3.02
CA TYR A 61 -25.00 25.82 -1.74
C TYR A 61 -24.51 27.27 -1.65
N GLY A 62 -23.74 27.76 -2.63
CA GLY A 62 -23.18 29.12 -2.59
C GLY A 62 -22.14 29.32 -1.50
N LEU A 63 -21.35 28.29 -1.16
CA LEU A 63 -20.45 28.33 -0.01
C LEU A 63 -19.24 29.28 -0.25
N PRO A 64 -19.02 30.28 0.61
CA PRO A 64 -18.01 31.33 0.39
C PRO A 64 -16.58 30.93 0.81
N HIS A 65 -16.43 29.80 1.53
CA HIS A 65 -15.18 29.37 2.15
C HIS A 65 -14.01 29.30 1.15
N LYS A 66 -12.92 29.97 1.52
CA LYS A 66 -11.67 30.01 0.74
C LYS A 66 -10.59 29.10 1.32
N PHE A 67 -10.62 28.84 2.63
CA PHE A 67 -9.65 28.01 3.32
C PHE A 67 -10.13 26.55 3.37
N VAL A 68 -9.78 25.82 2.32
CA VAL A 68 -10.13 24.41 2.15
C VAL A 68 -8.85 23.60 2.02
N ARG A 69 -8.64 22.65 2.93
CA ARG A 69 -7.49 21.73 2.89
C ARG A 69 -7.95 20.33 2.55
N GLY A 70 -7.14 19.63 1.77
CA GLY A 70 -7.27 18.21 1.54
C GLY A 70 -6.55 17.41 2.61
N MET A 71 -7.18 16.35 3.09
CA MET A 71 -6.60 15.42 4.05
C MET A 71 -7.19 14.02 3.88
N ASP A 72 -6.59 13.04 4.54
CA ASP A 72 -7.17 11.71 4.68
C ASP A 72 -8.37 11.75 5.65
N HIS A 73 -9.37 10.91 5.40
CA HIS A 73 -10.64 10.86 6.13
C HIS A 73 -10.43 10.66 7.65
N ASP A 74 -9.53 9.75 8.04
CA ASP A 74 -9.26 9.45 9.45
C ASP A 74 -8.43 10.55 10.12
N ILE A 75 -7.65 11.30 9.33
CA ILE A 75 -6.94 12.49 9.79
C ILE A 75 -7.92 13.65 10.02
N ALA A 76 -8.95 13.78 9.18
CA ALA A 76 -9.95 14.83 9.29
C ALA A 76 -10.72 14.76 10.62
N TYR A 77 -11.12 13.57 11.06
CA TYR A 77 -11.75 13.38 12.36
C TYR A 77 -10.88 13.85 13.54
N ARG A 78 -9.56 13.60 13.49
CA ARG A 78 -8.62 14.07 14.52
C ARG A 78 -8.39 15.58 14.45
N ALA A 79 -8.31 16.13 13.24
CA ALA A 79 -8.20 17.56 13.03
C ALA A 79 -9.44 18.33 13.54
N LEU A 80 -10.64 17.73 13.44
CA LEU A 80 -11.85 18.26 14.09
C LEU A 80 -11.73 18.29 15.61
N GLN A 81 -11.23 17.21 16.21
CA GLN A 81 -11.05 17.11 17.66
C GLN A 81 -10.03 18.13 18.19
N ASN A 82 -8.93 18.33 17.46
CA ASN A 82 -7.87 19.28 17.83
C ASN A 82 -8.21 20.75 17.51
N GLY A 83 -9.32 21.01 16.81
CA GLY A 83 -9.71 22.35 16.38
C GLY A 83 -8.93 22.90 15.17
N ASP A 84 -8.14 22.06 14.50
CA ASP A 84 -7.40 22.42 13.28
C ASP A 84 -8.34 22.72 12.11
N ILE A 85 -9.49 22.04 12.08
CA ILE A 85 -10.62 22.27 11.18
C ILE A 85 -11.95 22.27 11.96
N GLN A 86 -13.00 22.82 11.36
CA GLN A 86 -14.35 22.89 11.95
C GLN A 86 -15.41 22.14 11.13
N VAL A 87 -15.12 21.84 9.86
CA VAL A 87 -16.06 21.19 8.95
C VAL A 87 -15.33 20.13 8.13
N THR A 88 -15.94 18.95 7.96
CA THR A 88 -15.42 17.87 7.11
C THR A 88 -16.52 17.05 6.46
N ASP A 89 -16.19 16.24 5.46
CA ASP A 89 -17.06 15.23 4.89
C ASP A 89 -16.96 13.93 5.69
N LEU A 90 -18.08 13.27 5.86
CA LEU A 90 -18.20 12.02 6.61
C LEU A 90 -19.15 11.07 5.89
N TYR A 91 -19.07 9.78 6.21
CA TYR A 91 -20.06 8.82 5.76
C TYR A 91 -21.15 8.65 6.82
N SER A 92 -22.41 8.63 6.41
CA SER A 92 -23.56 8.47 7.31
C SER A 92 -23.47 7.23 8.22
N THR A 93 -22.71 6.21 7.83
CA THR A 93 -22.54 4.98 8.61
C THR A 93 -21.23 4.90 9.42
N ASP A 94 -20.45 5.98 9.47
CA ASP A 94 -19.22 6.04 10.27
C ASP A 94 -19.54 6.00 11.77
N ALA A 95 -18.86 5.13 12.51
CA ALA A 95 -19.00 5.01 13.96
C ALA A 95 -18.34 6.19 14.70
N GLU A 96 -17.40 6.84 14.03
CA GLU A 96 -16.61 7.98 14.45
C GLU A 96 -17.47 9.21 14.74
N ILE A 97 -18.65 9.32 14.10
CA ILE A 97 -19.60 10.41 14.33
C ILE A 97 -20.03 10.46 15.80
N ALA A 98 -20.42 9.31 16.34
CA ALA A 98 -20.82 9.21 17.74
C ALA A 98 -19.62 9.35 18.68
N TYR A 99 -18.48 8.77 18.31
CA TYR A 99 -17.26 8.77 19.12
C TYR A 99 -16.67 10.18 19.31
N TYR A 100 -16.55 10.95 18.23
CA TYR A 100 -16.04 12.32 18.27
C TYR A 100 -17.14 13.36 18.56
N ASN A 101 -18.35 12.91 18.91
CA ASN A 101 -19.51 13.75 19.21
C ASN A 101 -19.74 14.82 18.12
N LEU A 102 -19.90 14.36 16.89
CA LEU A 102 -20.13 15.19 15.73
C LEU A 102 -21.63 15.32 15.44
N ALA A 103 -22.01 16.46 14.88
CA ALA A 103 -23.33 16.70 14.31
C ALA A 103 -23.25 16.60 12.79
N ILE A 104 -24.14 15.79 12.22
CA ILE A 104 -24.36 15.73 10.77
C ILE A 104 -25.30 16.87 10.39
N LEU A 105 -24.88 17.71 9.46
CA LEU A 105 -25.72 18.77 8.90
C LEU A 105 -26.67 18.19 7.85
N ASN A 106 -27.92 18.63 7.88
CA ASN A 106 -28.94 18.21 6.92
C ASN A 106 -28.63 18.75 5.52
N ASP A 107 -28.63 17.85 4.52
CA ASP A 107 -28.46 18.18 3.10
C ASP A 107 -29.78 18.72 2.51
N ASN A 108 -30.16 19.92 2.93
CA ASN A 108 -31.47 20.51 2.65
C ASN A 108 -31.73 20.88 1.17
N LEU A 109 -30.72 20.86 0.30
CA LEU A 109 -30.86 21.01 -1.15
C LEU A 109 -30.69 19.69 -1.93
N ASN A 110 -30.63 18.56 -1.23
CA ASN A 110 -30.50 17.20 -1.77
C ASN A 110 -29.35 17.09 -2.79
N PHE A 111 -28.15 17.48 -2.38
CA PHE A 111 -26.97 17.40 -3.21
C PHE A 111 -26.41 15.96 -3.29
N PHE A 112 -26.42 15.23 -2.17
CA PHE A 112 -25.84 13.89 -2.11
C PHE A 112 -26.83 12.84 -2.60
N PRO A 113 -26.43 11.99 -3.57
CA PRO A 113 -27.26 10.85 -3.96
C PRO A 113 -27.26 9.78 -2.87
N SER A 114 -28.12 8.77 -3.03
CA SER A 114 -28.07 7.56 -2.21
C SER A 114 -26.88 6.69 -2.63
N TYR A 115 -26.11 6.20 -1.66
CA TYR A 115 -24.98 5.30 -1.84
C TYR A 115 -25.31 3.95 -1.19
N GLU A 116 -26.12 3.19 -1.90
CA GLU A 116 -26.56 1.88 -1.46
C GLU A 116 -25.50 0.82 -1.76
N ALA A 117 -25.27 -0.08 -0.80
CA ALA A 117 -24.42 -1.23 -1.04
C ALA A 117 -25.16 -2.29 -1.87
N LEU A 118 -24.53 -2.76 -2.94
CA LEU A 118 -25.10 -3.70 -3.93
C LEU A 118 -24.19 -4.91 -4.14
N PHE A 119 -24.77 -6.02 -4.60
CA PHE A 119 -24.01 -7.16 -5.10
C PHE A 119 -23.92 -7.14 -6.62
N LEU A 120 -22.70 -7.22 -7.14
CA LEU A 120 -22.41 -7.41 -8.56
C LEU A 120 -21.97 -8.86 -8.81
N TYR A 121 -22.47 -9.47 -9.88
CA TYR A 121 -22.09 -10.84 -10.25
C TYR A 121 -21.94 -11.02 -11.76
N ARG A 122 -21.11 -11.99 -12.16
CA ARG A 122 -21.03 -12.43 -13.56
C ARG A 122 -22.22 -13.33 -13.90
N LEU A 123 -22.86 -13.07 -15.04
CA LEU A 123 -24.05 -13.82 -15.47
C LEU A 123 -23.76 -15.31 -15.65
N GLU A 124 -22.62 -15.65 -16.25
CA GLU A 124 -22.15 -17.04 -16.39
C GLU A 124 -22.03 -17.78 -15.05
N GLN A 125 -21.71 -17.08 -13.96
CA GLN A 125 -21.61 -17.68 -12.63
C GLN A 125 -23.00 -17.99 -12.05
N ALA A 126 -23.98 -17.14 -12.35
CA ALA A 126 -25.37 -17.35 -11.93
C ALA A 126 -26.01 -18.55 -12.64
N GLU A 127 -25.69 -18.77 -13.91
CA GLU A 127 -26.17 -19.93 -14.68
C GLU A 127 -25.63 -21.26 -14.11
N LYS A 128 -24.39 -21.25 -13.61
CA LYS A 128 -23.73 -22.44 -13.03
C LYS A 128 -24.31 -22.89 -11.68
N SER A 129 -25.04 -22.04 -10.96
CA SER A 129 -25.60 -22.41 -9.65
C SER A 129 -26.97 -21.79 -9.40
N ARG A 130 -28.02 -22.62 -9.51
CA ARG A 130 -29.41 -22.23 -9.21
C ARG A 130 -29.64 -21.81 -7.76
N LYS A 131 -28.76 -22.21 -6.82
CA LYS A 131 -28.88 -21.87 -5.39
C LYS A 131 -28.15 -20.58 -4.99
N PHE A 132 -27.21 -20.11 -5.82
CA PHE A 132 -26.32 -19.01 -5.46
C PHE A 132 -27.06 -17.66 -5.37
N LEU A 133 -27.77 -17.26 -6.43
CA LEU A 133 -28.50 -16.00 -6.43
C LEU A 133 -29.61 -15.93 -5.37
N PRO A 134 -30.47 -16.97 -5.20
CA PRO A 134 -31.48 -16.93 -4.14
C PRO A 134 -30.89 -16.82 -2.74
N ALA A 135 -29.73 -17.43 -2.48
CA ALA A 135 -29.06 -17.32 -1.18
C ALA A 135 -28.57 -15.88 -0.92
N LEU A 136 -27.95 -15.23 -1.91
CA LEU A 136 -27.49 -13.86 -1.79
C LEU A 136 -28.64 -12.85 -1.68
N ALA A 137 -29.73 -13.06 -2.42
CA ALA A 137 -30.91 -12.20 -2.37
C ALA A 137 -31.57 -12.15 -0.98
N ARG A 138 -31.33 -13.15 -0.10
CA ARG A 138 -31.80 -13.12 1.29
C ARG A 138 -31.16 -11.99 2.12
N LEU A 139 -30.02 -11.47 1.68
CA LEU A 139 -29.34 -10.35 2.35
C LEU A 139 -29.90 -8.98 1.92
N SER A 140 -30.66 -8.93 0.83
CA SER A 140 -31.20 -7.68 0.31
C SER A 140 -32.25 -7.08 1.25
N GLY A 141 -32.08 -5.80 1.58
CA GLY A 141 -32.96 -5.03 2.47
C GLY A 141 -32.94 -5.48 3.94
N LYS A 142 -31.90 -6.18 4.39
CA LYS A 142 -31.82 -6.77 5.74
C LYS A 142 -30.79 -6.15 6.66
N ILE A 143 -29.99 -5.23 6.16
CA ILE A 143 -28.99 -4.52 6.94
C ILE A 143 -29.41 -3.07 7.00
N SER A 144 -29.87 -2.61 8.16
CA SER A 144 -30.19 -1.19 8.38
C SER A 144 -28.95 -0.35 8.65
N ASP A 145 -29.07 0.98 8.49
CA ASP A 145 -27.99 1.93 8.78
C ASP A 145 -27.46 1.78 10.22
N SER A 146 -28.36 1.64 11.20
CA SER A 146 -27.97 1.50 12.61
C SER A 146 -27.20 0.20 12.88
N GLN A 147 -27.58 -0.89 12.22
CA GLN A 147 -26.84 -2.15 12.31
C GLN A 147 -25.45 -2.03 11.67
N MET A 148 -25.33 -1.34 10.54
CA MET A 148 -24.04 -1.10 9.89
C MET A 148 -23.13 -0.23 10.76
N ILE A 149 -23.66 0.88 11.31
CA ILE A 149 -22.94 1.76 12.25
C ILE A 149 -22.43 0.96 13.44
N GLU A 150 -23.26 0.11 14.05
CA GLU A 150 -22.83 -0.70 15.20
C GLU A 150 -21.77 -1.72 14.80
N MET A 151 -21.88 -2.39 13.66
CA MET A 151 -20.84 -3.30 13.18
C MET A 151 -19.52 -2.57 12.92
N ASN A 152 -19.58 -1.38 12.29
CA ASN A 152 -18.42 -0.52 12.10
C ASN A 152 -17.81 -0.11 13.44
N ARG A 153 -18.63 0.22 14.44
CA ARG A 153 -18.18 0.57 15.80
C ARG A 153 -17.42 -0.58 16.46
N GLN A 154 -17.92 -1.80 16.35
CA GLN A 154 -17.29 -2.99 16.91
C GLN A 154 -15.92 -3.28 16.27
N VAL A 155 -15.79 -3.06 14.96
CA VAL A 155 -14.54 -3.29 14.22
C VAL A 155 -13.55 -2.13 14.43
N LYS A 156 -13.99 -0.89 14.24
CA LYS A 156 -13.12 0.29 14.24
C LYS A 156 -12.80 0.83 15.63
N LEU A 157 -13.77 0.85 16.55
CA LEU A 157 -13.54 1.40 17.90
C LEU A 157 -13.17 0.30 18.92
N VAL A 158 -13.93 -0.80 18.93
CA VAL A 158 -13.70 -1.92 19.87
C VAL A 158 -12.59 -2.87 19.37
N LYS A 159 -12.15 -2.71 18.12
CA LYS A 159 -11.07 -3.50 17.48
C LYS A 159 -11.36 -5.01 17.43
N ARG A 160 -12.64 -5.42 17.37
CA ARG A 160 -13.03 -6.82 17.21
C ARG A 160 -12.73 -7.32 15.79
N PRO A 161 -12.38 -8.61 15.61
CA PRO A 161 -12.21 -9.18 14.27
C PRO A 161 -13.49 -9.05 13.44
N THR A 162 -13.38 -8.51 12.21
CA THR A 162 -14.53 -8.31 11.31
C THR A 162 -15.35 -9.59 11.10
N ARG A 163 -14.68 -10.74 10.98
CA ARG A 163 -15.35 -12.04 10.77
C ARG A 163 -16.23 -12.45 11.94
N GLU A 164 -15.81 -12.13 13.16
CA GLU A 164 -16.57 -12.44 14.38
C GLU A 164 -17.83 -11.57 14.44
N VAL A 165 -17.67 -10.25 14.22
CA VAL A 165 -18.80 -9.30 14.19
C VAL A 165 -19.83 -9.68 13.11
N VAL A 166 -19.36 -10.05 11.91
CA VAL A 166 -20.26 -10.47 10.82
C VAL A 166 -20.93 -11.81 11.13
N ALA A 167 -20.22 -12.78 11.72
CA ALA A 167 -20.82 -14.06 12.08
C ALA A 167 -21.92 -13.91 13.13
N GLU A 168 -21.69 -13.09 14.16
CA GLU A 168 -22.71 -12.76 15.16
C GLU A 168 -23.92 -12.07 14.55
N PHE A 169 -23.70 -11.13 13.62
CA PHE A 169 -24.79 -10.48 12.89
C PHE A 169 -25.61 -11.48 12.08
N LEU A 170 -24.95 -12.39 11.35
CA LEU A 170 -25.62 -13.39 10.52
C LEU A 170 -26.40 -14.41 11.36
N GLU A 171 -25.87 -14.80 12.52
CA GLU A 171 -26.58 -15.69 13.46
C GLU A 171 -27.80 -14.99 14.07
N LYS A 172 -27.65 -13.75 14.55
CA LYS A 172 -28.77 -12.98 15.14
C LYS A 172 -29.87 -12.65 14.13
N THR A 173 -29.51 -12.28 12.91
CA THR A 173 -30.48 -11.79 11.90
C THR A 173 -31.11 -12.93 11.11
N PHE A 174 -30.36 -14.00 10.82
CA PHE A 174 -30.79 -15.07 9.91
C PHE A 174 -30.79 -16.47 10.53
N GLY A 175 -30.31 -16.63 11.76
CA GLY A 175 -30.09 -17.94 12.38
C GLY A 175 -28.96 -18.72 11.71
N TRP A 176 -28.11 -18.06 10.92
CA TRP A 176 -27.04 -18.73 10.18
C TRP A 176 -25.83 -18.93 11.08
N LYS A 177 -25.62 -20.19 11.52
CA LYS A 177 -24.40 -20.58 12.22
C LYS A 177 -23.24 -20.68 11.24
N VAL A 178 -22.56 -19.56 11.05
CA VAL A 178 -21.40 -19.47 10.17
C VAL A 178 -20.18 -19.97 10.94
N LYS A 179 -19.56 -21.04 10.43
CA LYS A 179 -18.23 -21.44 10.89
C LYS A 179 -17.22 -20.43 10.35
N TYR A 180 -16.60 -19.67 11.24
CA TYR A 180 -15.49 -18.79 10.90
C TYR A 180 -14.25 -19.19 11.70
N ARG A 181 -13.09 -19.09 11.07
CA ARG A 181 -11.80 -19.25 11.75
C ARG A 181 -11.25 -17.86 12.07
N VAL A 182 -11.10 -17.58 13.36
CA VAL A 182 -10.29 -16.45 13.83
C VAL A 182 -8.83 -16.85 13.60
N VAL A 183 -8.19 -16.22 12.62
CA VAL A 183 -6.76 -16.45 12.37
C VAL A 183 -6.00 -15.83 13.52
N THR A 184 -5.21 -16.62 14.24
CA THR A 184 -4.47 -16.13 15.41
C THR A 184 -3.40 -15.12 14.99
N ARG A 185 -2.92 -14.29 15.93
CA ARG A 185 -1.81 -13.35 15.68
C ARG A 185 -0.59 -14.09 15.12
N ALA A 186 -0.24 -15.24 15.69
CA ALA A 186 0.89 -16.05 15.26
C ALA A 186 0.69 -16.60 13.83
N GLU A 187 -0.50 -17.11 13.50
CA GLU A 187 -0.81 -17.59 12.16
C GLU A 187 -0.73 -16.48 11.11
N ARG A 188 -1.26 -15.30 11.42
CA ARG A 188 -1.16 -14.13 10.53
C ARG A 188 0.28 -13.72 10.34
N LEU A 189 1.03 -13.54 11.43
CA LEU A 189 2.42 -13.13 11.37
C LEU A 189 3.24 -14.11 10.54
N TRP A 190 3.05 -15.42 10.74
CA TRP A 190 3.71 -16.46 9.96
C TRP A 190 3.35 -16.40 8.47
N GLN A 191 2.07 -16.24 8.14
CA GLN A 191 1.64 -16.09 6.75
C GLN A 191 2.28 -14.84 6.11
N ARG A 192 2.23 -13.70 6.78
CA ARG A 192 2.81 -12.44 6.27
C ARG A 192 4.33 -12.53 6.15
N THR A 193 5.00 -13.21 7.09
CA THR A 193 6.43 -13.49 7.02
C THR A 193 6.78 -14.28 5.77
N LYS A 194 6.01 -15.33 5.45
CA LYS A 194 6.23 -16.14 4.24
C LYS A 194 6.03 -15.33 2.97
N GLU A 195 4.92 -14.61 2.86
CA GLU A 195 4.64 -13.77 1.69
C GLU A 195 5.74 -12.72 1.49
N HIS A 196 6.16 -12.05 2.57
CA HIS A 196 7.21 -11.03 2.53
C HIS A 196 8.57 -11.63 2.16
N LEU A 197 8.94 -12.76 2.77
CA LEU A 197 10.19 -13.47 2.50
C LEU A 197 10.27 -13.92 1.04
N LEU A 198 9.20 -14.52 0.50
CA LEU A 198 9.18 -14.99 -0.89
C LEU A 198 9.31 -13.83 -1.87
N LEU A 199 8.57 -12.74 -1.65
CA LEU A 199 8.66 -11.53 -2.49
C LEU A 199 10.07 -10.96 -2.50
N VAL A 200 10.67 -10.73 -1.32
CA VAL A 200 12.02 -10.17 -1.19
C VAL A 200 13.07 -11.12 -1.76
N PHE A 201 13.01 -12.40 -1.42
CA PHE A 201 14.00 -13.39 -1.84
C PHE A 201 14.04 -13.54 -3.36
N PHE A 202 12.89 -13.80 -3.99
CA PHE A 202 12.86 -14.00 -5.44
C PHE A 202 13.19 -12.70 -6.18
N SER A 203 12.63 -11.55 -5.78
CA SER A 203 12.93 -10.29 -6.48
C SER A 203 14.42 -9.94 -6.39
N LEU A 204 15.06 -10.14 -5.23
CA LEU A 204 16.48 -9.94 -5.05
C LEU A 204 17.30 -10.96 -5.85
N LEU A 205 16.94 -12.24 -5.83
CA LEU A 205 17.64 -13.29 -6.57
C LEU A 205 17.70 -12.96 -8.06
N PHE A 206 16.55 -12.61 -8.66
CA PHE A 206 16.51 -12.19 -10.06
C PHE A 206 17.28 -10.89 -10.30
N ALA A 207 17.25 -9.95 -9.36
CA ALA A 207 18.01 -8.71 -9.46
C ALA A 207 19.53 -8.94 -9.39
N ILE A 208 20.01 -9.91 -8.61
CA ILE A 208 21.41 -10.33 -8.59
C ILE A 208 21.79 -10.97 -9.92
N MET A 209 20.97 -11.92 -10.40
CA MET A 209 21.22 -12.64 -11.66
C MET A 209 21.28 -11.70 -12.87
N ALA A 210 20.51 -10.61 -12.88
CA ALA A 210 20.56 -9.61 -13.94
C ALA A 210 21.58 -8.49 -13.66
N GLY A 211 21.60 -7.96 -12.44
CA GLY A 211 22.34 -6.77 -12.05
C GLY A 211 23.86 -6.97 -12.04
N VAL A 212 24.35 -8.13 -11.58
CA VAL A 212 25.80 -8.40 -11.58
C VAL A 212 26.33 -8.49 -13.02
N PRO A 213 25.74 -9.29 -13.95
CA PRO A 213 26.15 -9.26 -15.35
C PRO A 213 26.06 -7.87 -15.98
N LEU A 214 24.95 -7.14 -15.76
CA LEU A 214 24.80 -5.78 -16.29
C LEU A 214 25.88 -4.83 -15.80
N GLY A 215 26.28 -4.90 -14.52
CA GLY A 215 27.38 -4.11 -13.97
C GLY A 215 28.74 -4.45 -14.59
N ILE A 216 29.00 -5.75 -14.82
CA ILE A 216 30.22 -6.21 -15.51
C ILE A 216 30.23 -5.71 -16.96
N PHE A 217 29.11 -5.83 -17.67
CA PHE A 217 28.99 -5.32 -19.05
C PHE A 217 29.14 -3.80 -19.12
N ALA A 218 28.61 -3.07 -18.14
CA ALA A 218 28.71 -1.63 -18.07
C ALA A 218 30.17 -1.16 -17.90
N GLU A 219 31.02 -1.93 -17.21
CA GLU A 219 32.43 -1.60 -17.11
C GLU A 219 33.20 -1.88 -18.39
N LYS A 220 32.93 -3.00 -19.07
CA LYS A 220 33.66 -3.41 -20.28
C LYS A 220 33.36 -2.54 -21.50
N LEU A 221 32.19 -1.92 -21.56
CA LEU A 221 31.73 -1.12 -22.70
C LEU A 221 31.32 0.28 -22.22
N PRO A 222 32.25 1.26 -22.14
CA PRO A 222 32.00 2.56 -21.49
C PRO A 222 30.76 3.32 -22.02
N THR A 223 30.50 3.25 -23.33
CA THR A 223 29.32 3.89 -23.94
C THR A 223 28.02 3.18 -23.56
N VAL A 224 28.00 1.85 -23.61
CA VAL A 224 26.83 1.04 -23.22
C VAL A 224 26.60 1.13 -21.72
N GLY A 225 27.66 1.14 -20.92
CA GLY A 225 27.60 1.24 -19.47
C GLY A 225 26.98 2.53 -18.96
N ARG A 226 27.25 3.66 -19.62
CA ARG A 226 26.50 4.90 -19.36
C ARG A 226 25.00 4.68 -19.60
N GLY A 227 24.62 4.10 -20.75
CA GLY A 227 23.22 3.79 -21.05
C GLY A 227 22.54 2.90 -20.00
N ILE A 228 23.23 1.84 -19.55
CA ILE A 228 22.73 0.92 -18.52
C ILE A 228 22.50 1.67 -17.20
N LEU A 229 23.52 2.38 -16.70
CA LEU A 229 23.43 3.11 -15.42
C LEU A 229 22.36 4.21 -15.45
N TRP A 230 22.24 4.92 -16.57
CA TRP A 230 21.17 5.90 -16.77
C TRP A 230 19.79 5.25 -16.74
N THR A 231 19.60 4.15 -17.45
CA THR A 231 18.31 3.45 -17.52
C THR A 231 17.88 2.95 -16.15
N VAL A 232 18.77 2.25 -15.45
CA VAL A 232 18.47 1.73 -14.11
C VAL A 232 18.32 2.86 -13.09
N GLY A 233 19.06 3.96 -13.26
CA GLY A 233 18.91 5.18 -12.46
C GLY A 233 17.54 5.81 -12.62
N ILE A 234 17.08 6.04 -13.86
CA ILE A 234 15.76 6.62 -14.15
C ILE A 234 14.65 5.78 -13.52
N ILE A 235 14.73 4.45 -13.62
CA ILE A 235 13.74 3.55 -13.02
C ILE A 235 13.59 3.78 -11.51
N GLN A 236 14.70 3.98 -10.79
CA GLN A 236 14.66 4.22 -9.34
C GLN A 236 14.16 5.63 -8.96
N THR A 237 14.16 6.58 -9.90
CA THR A 237 13.59 7.92 -9.67
C THR A 237 12.07 7.96 -9.75
N ILE A 238 11.43 6.97 -10.38
CA ILE A 238 9.98 6.86 -10.45
C ILE A 238 9.47 6.46 -9.06
N PRO A 239 8.60 7.22 -8.38
CA PRO A 239 8.11 6.86 -7.05
C PRO A 239 7.55 5.43 -6.98
N ALA A 240 7.89 4.67 -5.94
CA ALA A 240 7.60 3.23 -5.87
C ALA A 240 6.11 2.92 -6.01
N LEU A 241 5.26 3.75 -5.38
CA LEU A 241 3.80 3.66 -5.53
C LEU A 241 3.35 3.88 -6.97
N ALA A 242 3.93 4.88 -7.66
CA ALA A 242 3.61 5.17 -9.06
C ALA A 242 4.05 4.02 -9.97
N LEU A 243 5.23 3.44 -9.74
CA LEU A 243 5.71 2.30 -10.52
C LEU A 243 4.75 1.11 -10.41
N LEU A 244 4.27 0.78 -9.20
CA LEU A 244 3.30 -0.30 -9.00
C LEU A 244 2.02 -0.11 -9.84
N VAL A 245 1.49 1.12 -9.88
CA VAL A 245 0.28 1.44 -10.66
C VAL A 245 0.56 1.45 -12.17
N VAL A 246 1.71 1.99 -12.58
CA VAL A 246 2.14 2.03 -13.99
C VAL A 246 2.30 0.62 -14.57
N LEU A 247 2.69 -0.36 -13.74
CA LEU A 247 2.85 -1.75 -14.18
C LEU A 247 1.52 -2.48 -14.47
N ILE A 248 0.38 -2.01 -13.95
CA ILE A 248 -0.92 -2.70 -14.09
C ILE A 248 -1.28 -2.91 -15.57
N ARG A 249 -1.27 -1.84 -16.36
CA ARG A 249 -1.66 -1.86 -17.78
C ARG A 249 -0.75 -2.72 -18.66
N PRO A 250 0.59 -2.54 -18.67
CA PRO A 250 1.47 -3.33 -19.52
C PRO A 250 1.45 -4.82 -19.15
N LEU A 251 1.32 -5.17 -17.86
CA LEU A 251 1.22 -6.57 -17.45
C LEU A 251 -0.05 -7.25 -17.97
N ASN A 252 -1.20 -6.58 -17.85
CA ASN A 252 -2.45 -7.09 -18.39
C ASN A 252 -2.40 -7.29 -19.92
N LEU A 253 -1.67 -6.43 -20.65
CA LEU A 253 -1.50 -6.56 -22.10
C LEU A 253 -0.72 -7.81 -22.52
N ILE A 254 0.24 -8.26 -21.71
CA ILE A 254 1.04 -9.47 -21.96
C ILE A 254 0.45 -10.72 -21.28
N GLY A 255 -0.79 -10.65 -20.80
CA GLY A 255 -1.50 -11.77 -20.17
C GLY A 255 -1.06 -12.09 -18.73
N LEU A 256 -0.28 -11.22 -18.10
CA LEU A 256 0.10 -11.34 -16.69
C LEU A 256 -0.89 -10.59 -15.78
N SER A 257 -0.95 -11.00 -14.51
CA SER A 257 -1.80 -10.30 -13.54
C SER A 257 -1.23 -8.92 -13.21
N GLY A 258 -1.96 -7.85 -13.53
CA GLY A 258 -1.61 -6.49 -13.16
C GLY A 258 -1.84 -6.15 -11.69
N ILE A 259 -2.37 -7.07 -10.88
CA ILE A 259 -2.62 -6.89 -9.43
C ILE A 259 -2.01 -8.10 -8.70
N GLY A 260 -1.52 -7.88 -7.49
CA GLY A 260 -1.01 -8.93 -6.61
C GLY A 260 0.52 -8.94 -6.52
N ASP A 261 1.05 -10.15 -6.44
CA ASP A 261 2.48 -10.44 -6.27
C ASP A 261 3.33 -10.07 -7.50
N THR A 262 2.80 -10.25 -8.71
CA THR A 262 3.51 -10.01 -9.98
C THR A 262 4.03 -8.57 -10.12
N PRO A 263 3.18 -7.52 -10.05
CA PRO A 263 3.66 -6.14 -10.14
C PRO A 263 4.59 -5.76 -8.99
N ALA A 264 4.35 -6.29 -7.78
CA ALA A 264 5.23 -6.05 -6.63
C ALA A 264 6.61 -6.66 -6.86
N PHE A 265 6.68 -7.93 -7.27
CA PHE A 265 7.92 -8.61 -7.61
C PHE A 265 8.74 -7.84 -8.66
N ILE A 266 8.09 -7.39 -9.74
CA ILE A 266 8.75 -6.63 -10.82
C ILE A 266 9.28 -5.29 -10.30
N ALA A 267 8.48 -4.55 -9.54
CA ALA A 267 8.91 -3.28 -8.96
C ALA A 267 10.13 -3.47 -8.04
N LEU A 268 10.09 -4.47 -7.16
CA LEU A 268 11.19 -4.81 -6.25
C LEU A 268 12.46 -5.26 -6.99
N PHE A 269 12.31 -6.07 -8.03
CA PHE A 269 13.38 -6.47 -8.93
C PHE A 269 14.05 -5.24 -9.56
N LEU A 270 13.24 -4.37 -10.19
CA LEU A 270 13.70 -3.17 -10.88
C LEU A 270 14.43 -2.20 -9.94
N TYR A 271 13.89 -1.98 -8.74
CA TYR A 271 14.49 -1.12 -7.73
C TYR A 271 15.80 -1.65 -7.16
N SER A 272 15.94 -2.98 -7.10
CA SER A 272 17.15 -3.65 -6.62
C SER A 272 18.28 -3.62 -7.65
N LEU A 273 18.00 -3.35 -8.93
CA LEU A 273 19.02 -3.32 -9.97
C LEU A 273 20.05 -2.20 -9.75
N LEU A 274 19.65 -0.98 -9.37
CA LEU A 274 20.61 0.15 -9.35
C LEU A 274 21.77 -0.08 -8.39
N PRO A 275 21.53 -0.40 -7.10
CA PRO A 275 22.62 -0.60 -6.16
C PRO A 275 23.55 -1.75 -6.60
N ILE A 276 23.01 -2.82 -7.16
CA ILE A 276 23.78 -3.98 -7.62
C ILE A 276 24.63 -3.62 -8.85
N VAL A 277 24.02 -3.04 -9.89
CA VAL A 277 24.70 -2.67 -11.14
C VAL A 277 25.78 -1.62 -10.85
N ARG A 278 25.45 -0.58 -10.09
CA ARG A 278 26.37 0.52 -9.77
C ARG A 278 27.54 0.04 -8.93
N SER A 279 27.30 -0.74 -7.88
CA SER A 279 28.40 -1.20 -7.01
C SER A 279 29.27 -2.24 -7.70
N THR A 280 28.68 -3.09 -8.56
CA THR A 280 29.46 -3.99 -9.43
C THR A 280 30.34 -3.18 -10.38
N HIS A 281 29.78 -2.20 -11.09
CA HIS A 281 30.54 -1.35 -12.01
C HIS A 281 31.71 -0.62 -11.31
N THR A 282 31.44 0.00 -10.16
CA THR A 282 32.45 0.71 -9.36
C THR A 282 33.52 -0.24 -8.82
N GLY A 283 33.14 -1.44 -8.36
CA GLY A 283 34.09 -2.46 -7.90
C GLY A 283 35.09 -2.86 -8.97
N PHE A 284 34.64 -3.00 -10.22
CA PHE A 284 35.56 -3.26 -11.33
C PHE A 284 36.46 -2.06 -11.64
N GLN A 285 35.91 -0.83 -11.66
CA GLN A 285 36.68 0.38 -11.93
C GLN A 285 37.82 0.63 -10.92
N GLN A 286 37.67 0.17 -9.69
CA GLN A 286 38.68 0.31 -8.63
C GLN A 286 39.88 -0.63 -8.78
N ILE A 287 39.80 -1.65 -9.65
CA ILE A 287 40.89 -2.59 -9.88
C ILE A 287 42.03 -1.87 -10.61
N SER A 288 43.23 -1.90 -10.04
CA SER A 288 44.39 -1.23 -10.63
C SER A 288 44.69 -1.71 -12.06
N PHE A 289 45.07 -0.78 -12.92
CA PHE A 289 45.50 -1.07 -14.29
C PHE A 289 46.68 -2.06 -14.31
N VAL A 290 47.65 -1.86 -13.42
CA VAL A 290 48.86 -2.70 -13.31
C VAL A 290 48.49 -4.17 -13.09
N LEU A 291 47.58 -4.49 -12.17
CA LEU A 291 47.15 -5.87 -11.94
C LEU A 291 46.53 -6.52 -13.19
N ARG A 292 45.74 -5.75 -13.95
CA ARG A 292 45.10 -6.25 -15.19
C ARG A 292 46.12 -6.48 -16.30
N GLU A 293 47.10 -5.59 -16.41
CA GLU A 293 48.20 -5.68 -17.38
C GLU A 293 49.11 -6.86 -17.06
N THR A 294 49.56 -7.00 -15.80
CA THR A 294 50.37 -8.14 -15.36
C THR A 294 49.67 -9.47 -15.62
N ALA A 295 48.37 -9.57 -15.31
CA ALA A 295 47.59 -10.76 -15.62
C ALA A 295 47.54 -11.08 -17.13
N SER A 296 47.46 -10.04 -17.97
CA SER A 296 47.49 -10.19 -19.43
C SER A 296 48.85 -10.67 -19.93
N VAL A 297 49.94 -10.12 -19.38
CA VAL A 297 51.33 -10.50 -19.73
C VAL A 297 51.63 -11.93 -19.33
N LEU A 298 51.08 -12.39 -18.20
CA LEU A 298 51.17 -13.79 -17.75
C LEU A 298 50.33 -14.77 -18.59
N GLY A 299 49.67 -14.31 -19.67
CA GLY A 299 48.95 -15.15 -20.61
C GLY A 299 47.56 -15.61 -20.14
N LEU A 300 46.98 -14.97 -19.10
CA LEU A 300 45.63 -15.29 -18.67
C LEU A 300 44.60 -14.84 -19.73
N SER A 301 43.76 -15.78 -20.16
CA SER A 301 42.63 -15.45 -21.04
C SER A 301 41.65 -14.50 -20.35
N ARG A 302 40.89 -13.71 -21.14
CA ARG A 302 39.90 -12.75 -20.61
C ARG A 302 38.92 -13.38 -19.61
N TRP A 303 38.51 -14.63 -19.86
CA TRP A 303 37.61 -15.36 -18.96
C TRP A 303 38.30 -15.80 -17.67
N ARG A 304 39.53 -16.32 -17.77
CA ARG A 304 40.30 -16.69 -16.57
C ARG A 304 40.64 -15.47 -15.72
N ARG A 305 41.03 -14.35 -16.35
CA ARG A 305 41.28 -13.07 -15.67
C ARG A 305 40.02 -12.56 -14.96
N LEU A 306 38.87 -12.61 -15.64
CA LEU A 306 37.58 -12.22 -15.06
C LEU A 306 37.24 -13.05 -13.82
N CYS A 307 37.24 -14.39 -13.93
CA CYS A 307 36.78 -15.26 -12.85
C CYS A 307 37.78 -15.43 -11.70
N ARG A 308 39.10 -15.37 -11.98
CA ARG A 308 40.14 -15.65 -10.98
C ARG A 308 40.75 -14.39 -10.35
N ILE A 309 40.60 -13.22 -10.98
CA ILE A 309 41.24 -11.97 -10.52
C ILE A 309 40.18 -10.87 -10.37
N GLU A 310 39.50 -10.50 -11.45
CA GLU A 310 38.65 -9.30 -11.43
C GLU A 310 37.41 -9.47 -10.54
N ILE A 311 36.68 -10.58 -10.65
CA ILE A 311 35.50 -10.87 -9.81
C ILE A 311 35.89 -10.95 -8.32
N PRO A 312 36.91 -11.73 -7.90
CA PRO A 312 37.34 -11.76 -6.50
C PRO A 312 37.72 -10.39 -5.93
N LEU A 313 38.39 -9.54 -6.72
CA LEU A 313 38.78 -8.19 -6.29
C LEU A 313 37.58 -7.23 -6.21
N ALA A 314 36.61 -7.35 -7.12
CA ALA A 314 35.40 -6.53 -7.11
C ALA A 314 34.33 -7.03 -6.12
N LEU A 315 34.49 -8.25 -5.60
CA LEU A 315 33.49 -8.93 -4.78
C LEU A 315 33.02 -8.14 -3.53
N PRO A 316 33.88 -7.43 -2.77
CA PRO A 316 33.44 -6.61 -1.64
C PRO A 316 32.41 -5.56 -2.08
N SER A 317 32.69 -4.87 -3.18
CA SER A 317 31.78 -3.87 -3.76
C SER A 317 30.51 -4.50 -4.30
N ILE A 318 30.58 -5.68 -4.92
CA ILE A 318 29.39 -6.42 -5.38
C ILE A 318 28.49 -6.77 -4.19
N ILE A 319 29.06 -7.36 -3.12
CA ILE A 319 28.32 -7.75 -1.93
C ILE A 319 27.72 -6.52 -1.23
N SER A 320 28.46 -5.42 -1.14
CA SER A 320 27.95 -4.15 -0.61
C SER A 320 26.74 -3.62 -1.39
N GLY A 321 26.77 -3.72 -2.72
CA GLY A 321 25.62 -3.41 -3.59
C GLY A 321 24.42 -4.31 -3.35
N ILE A 322 24.64 -5.62 -3.25
CA ILE A 322 23.59 -6.61 -2.97
C ILE A 322 22.99 -6.37 -1.58
N LYS A 323 23.81 -6.10 -0.57
CA LYS A 323 23.39 -5.77 0.79
C LYS A 323 22.49 -4.52 0.81
N THR A 324 22.93 -3.46 0.14
CA THR A 324 22.14 -2.22 0.02
C THR A 324 20.80 -2.49 -0.67
N ALA A 325 20.81 -3.23 -1.78
CA ALA A 325 19.61 -3.63 -2.48
C ALA A 325 18.68 -4.48 -1.60
N ALA A 326 19.22 -5.44 -0.83
CA ALA A 326 18.42 -6.30 0.06
C ALA A 326 17.69 -5.51 1.14
N VAL A 327 18.38 -4.58 1.81
CA VAL A 327 17.78 -3.73 2.86
C VAL A 327 16.69 -2.84 2.27
N MET A 328 16.96 -2.19 1.13
CA MET A 328 15.96 -1.38 0.43
C MET A 328 14.77 -2.23 -0.03
N ASN A 329 15.02 -3.43 -0.55
CA ASN A 329 14.02 -4.35 -1.04
C ASN A 329 13.06 -4.80 0.08
N VAL A 330 13.57 -5.12 1.28
CA VAL A 330 12.73 -5.43 2.45
C VAL A 330 11.77 -4.29 2.78
N GLY A 331 12.27 -3.05 2.73
CA GLY A 331 11.46 -1.85 2.95
C GLY A 331 10.40 -1.64 1.88
N PHE A 332 10.79 -1.64 0.59
CA PHE A 332 9.83 -1.43 -0.50
C PHE A 332 8.80 -2.55 -0.63
N ALA A 333 9.10 -3.77 -0.19
CA ALA A 333 8.17 -4.89 -0.22
C ALA A 333 6.90 -4.61 0.62
N THR A 334 6.97 -3.73 1.63
CA THR A 334 5.76 -3.35 2.39
C THR A 334 4.77 -2.55 1.52
N LEU A 335 5.23 -1.89 0.46
CA LEU A 335 4.35 -1.17 -0.47
C LEU A 335 3.56 -2.12 -1.37
N GLY A 336 4.00 -3.39 -1.52
CA GLY A 336 3.29 -4.41 -2.30
C GLY A 336 1.85 -4.66 -1.82
N ALA A 337 1.56 -4.38 -0.54
CA ALA A 337 0.21 -4.47 0.01
C ALA A 337 -0.80 -3.57 -0.70
N LEU A 338 -0.37 -2.44 -1.27
CA LEU A 338 -1.22 -1.49 -2.00
C LEU A 338 -1.77 -2.09 -3.30
N VAL A 339 -1.04 -3.03 -3.91
CA VAL A 339 -1.49 -3.80 -5.07
C VAL A 339 -1.94 -5.21 -4.69
N GLY A 340 -2.10 -5.52 -3.41
CA GLY A 340 -2.59 -6.81 -2.94
C GLY A 340 -1.56 -7.94 -2.91
N ALA A 341 -0.25 -7.64 -2.98
CA ALA A 341 0.81 -8.65 -2.94
C ALA A 341 0.96 -9.36 -1.57
N GLY A 342 0.42 -8.76 -0.49
CA GLY A 342 0.51 -9.33 0.85
C GLY A 342 1.71 -8.82 1.65
N GLY A 343 2.33 -9.72 2.41
CA GLY A 343 3.52 -9.43 3.22
C GLY A 343 3.23 -8.55 4.44
N TYR A 344 4.29 -8.02 5.05
CA TYR A 344 4.17 -7.15 6.24
C TYR A 344 3.47 -5.83 5.96
N GLY A 345 3.36 -5.43 4.69
CA GLY A 345 2.60 -4.25 4.28
C GLY A 345 1.12 -4.33 4.62
N GLN A 346 0.52 -5.53 4.63
CA GLN A 346 -0.92 -5.64 4.86
C GLN A 346 -1.36 -5.25 6.27
N PRO A 347 -0.71 -5.73 7.34
CA PRO A 347 -1.00 -5.22 8.67
C PRO A 347 -0.71 -3.71 8.80
N ILE A 348 0.33 -3.18 8.15
CA ILE A 348 0.59 -1.73 8.16
C ILE A 348 -0.58 -0.96 7.56
N LEU A 349 -1.01 -1.30 6.34
CA LEU A 349 -2.08 -0.59 5.63
C LEU A 349 -3.44 -0.76 6.33
N THR A 350 -3.73 -1.97 6.81
CA THR A 350 -4.96 -2.24 7.55
C THR A 350 -4.97 -1.51 8.88
N GLY A 351 -3.83 -1.44 9.57
CA GLY A 351 -3.68 -0.71 10.83
C GLY A 351 -3.85 0.80 10.66
N ILE A 352 -3.35 1.37 9.56
CA ILE A 352 -3.58 2.78 9.22
C ILE A 352 -5.08 3.05 9.04
N ARG A 353 -5.76 2.26 8.20
CA ARG A 353 -7.20 2.40 7.88
C ARG A 353 -8.15 2.13 9.04
N LEU A 354 -7.71 1.36 10.02
CA LEU A 354 -8.49 1.01 11.20
C LEU A 354 -8.03 1.80 12.43
N ASP A 355 -7.13 2.77 12.29
CA ASP A 355 -6.46 3.46 13.39
C ASP A 355 -6.06 2.50 14.54
N ASN A 356 -5.38 1.41 14.18
CA ASN A 356 -4.99 0.35 15.08
C ASN A 356 -3.47 0.25 15.14
N TYR A 357 -2.89 0.98 16.09
CA TYR A 357 -1.44 1.05 16.29
C TYR A 357 -0.79 -0.33 16.51
N SER A 358 -1.47 -1.23 17.24
CA SER A 358 -0.98 -2.60 17.44
C SER A 358 -0.84 -3.35 16.11
N LEU A 359 -1.76 -3.12 15.19
CA LEU A 359 -1.78 -3.76 13.87
C LEU A 359 -0.74 -3.13 12.92
N ILE A 360 -0.48 -1.83 13.05
CA ILE A 360 0.65 -1.17 12.37
C ILE A 360 1.98 -1.79 12.81
N LEU A 361 2.19 -1.93 14.13
CA LEU A 361 3.40 -2.55 14.69
C LEU A 361 3.52 -4.05 14.34
N GLU A 362 2.40 -4.78 14.20
CA GLU A 362 2.36 -6.19 13.74
C GLU A 362 3.01 -6.36 12.35
N GLY A 363 3.06 -5.32 11.51
CA GLY A 363 3.79 -5.33 10.25
C GLY A 363 5.14 -4.60 10.28
N ALA A 364 5.20 -3.42 10.89
CA ALA A 364 6.38 -2.56 10.85
C ALA A 364 7.58 -3.15 11.63
N LEU A 365 7.36 -3.70 12.82
CA LEU A 365 8.45 -4.25 13.63
C LEU A 365 9.07 -5.50 12.99
N PRO A 366 8.28 -6.50 12.53
CA PRO A 366 8.86 -7.64 11.82
C PRO A 366 9.59 -7.25 10.54
N ALA A 367 9.10 -6.26 9.79
CA ALA A 367 9.80 -5.75 8.61
C ALA A 367 11.16 -5.11 8.96
N ALA A 368 11.22 -4.29 10.02
CA ALA A 368 12.46 -3.68 10.48
C ALA A 368 13.46 -4.73 11.00
N VAL A 369 13.01 -5.68 11.81
CA VAL A 369 13.83 -6.81 12.28
C VAL A 369 14.33 -7.63 11.10
N PHE A 370 13.48 -7.90 10.10
CA PHE A 370 13.88 -8.65 8.92
C PHE A 370 14.93 -7.90 8.09
N ALA A 371 14.85 -6.58 7.98
CA ALA A 371 15.88 -5.76 7.32
C ALA A 371 17.24 -5.85 8.05
N LEU A 372 17.23 -5.81 9.39
CA LEU A 372 18.45 -5.97 10.20
C LEU A 372 19.04 -7.38 10.06
N ILE A 373 18.21 -8.42 10.06
CA ILE A 373 18.64 -9.80 9.83
C ILE A 373 19.24 -9.94 8.43
N ALA A 374 18.61 -9.36 7.41
CA ALA A 374 19.15 -9.38 6.05
C ALA A 374 20.50 -8.66 5.97
N GLN A 375 20.65 -7.52 6.63
CA GLN A 375 21.93 -6.81 6.71
C GLN A 375 23.02 -7.66 7.37
N GLN A 376 22.76 -8.20 8.55
CA GLN A 376 23.71 -9.05 9.28
C GLN A 376 24.06 -10.32 8.50
N PHE A 377 23.09 -10.90 7.78
CA PHE A 377 23.32 -12.05 6.90
C PHE A 377 24.33 -11.73 5.80
N PHE A 378 24.20 -10.58 5.14
CA PHE A 378 25.17 -10.17 4.12
C PHE A 378 26.53 -9.77 4.71
N ASP A 379 26.56 -9.14 5.89
CA ASP A 379 27.81 -8.83 6.61
C ASP A 379 28.57 -10.13 6.97
N PHE A 380 27.85 -11.16 7.41
CA PHE A 380 28.41 -12.48 7.68
C PHE A 380 28.96 -13.15 6.42
N ILE A 381 28.21 -13.09 5.31
CA ILE A 381 28.65 -13.61 4.00
C ILE A 381 29.91 -12.88 3.54
N GLU A 382 29.95 -11.56 3.63
CA GLU A 382 31.11 -10.75 3.28
C GLU A 382 32.34 -11.20 4.08
N GLY A 383 32.19 -11.34 5.40
CA GLY A 383 33.25 -11.83 6.28
C GLY A 383 33.70 -13.28 6.05
N LYS A 384 32.96 -14.09 5.29
CA LYS A 384 33.34 -15.48 4.94
C LYS A 384 33.94 -15.59 3.55
N ILE A 385 33.43 -14.81 2.58
CA ILE A 385 33.84 -14.92 1.18
C ILE A 385 34.98 -13.95 0.85
N VAL A 386 35.02 -12.77 1.45
CA VAL A 386 36.07 -11.78 1.21
C VAL A 386 37.30 -12.09 2.06
N SER A 387 38.46 -12.20 1.41
CA SER A 387 39.73 -12.43 2.10
C SER A 387 40.07 -11.27 3.05
N PRO A 388 40.72 -11.51 4.19
CA PRO A 388 41.00 -10.46 5.18
C PRO A 388 41.75 -9.25 4.62
N GLY A 389 42.63 -9.44 3.63
CA GLY A 389 43.38 -8.36 2.98
C GLY A 389 42.60 -7.52 1.95
N LEU A 390 41.36 -7.90 1.62
CA LEU A 390 40.46 -7.16 0.73
C LEU A 390 39.27 -6.56 1.46
N ARG A 391 39.20 -6.72 2.79
CA ARG A 391 38.18 -6.07 3.63
C ARG A 391 38.59 -4.60 3.82
N ALA A 392 37.66 -3.70 3.55
CA ALA A 392 37.84 -2.26 3.75
C ALA A 392 37.83 -1.89 5.24
#